data_AF-A0A7S3I4H3-F1
#
_entry.id   AF-A0A7S3I4H3-F1
#
_cell.length_a   1.000
_cell.length_b   1.000
_cell.length_c   1.000
_cell.angle_alpha   90.00
_cell.angle_beta   90.00
_cell.angle_gamma   90.00
#
_symmetry.space_group_name_H-M   'P 1'
#
loop_
_entity.id
_entity.type
_entity.pdbx_description
1 polymer ?
#
loop_
_entity_poly.entity_id
_entity_poly.type
_entity_poly.pdbx_seq_one_letter_code
_entity_poly.pdbx_strand_id
1 'polypeptide(L)'
;MTEAEIESEMRLIGVVGEADKMQEDVHKCTQEFIAAGIKVWIVTGDKDSTAKAVGFSCGILSRERSIIKIDYNQVNDKDALMDKIIGSGTDKDFMISGTAIQVLIDSIKQMTKPGQ
;
A
#
# COMPACT_ATOMS: atom_id res chain seq x y z
N MET A 1 32.77 18.29 -11.99
CA MET A 1 32.43 17.35 -10.92
C MET A 1 30.93 17.40 -10.72
N THR A 2 30.28 16.26 -10.87
CA THR A 2 28.85 16.05 -10.65
C THR A 2 28.60 15.64 -9.21
N GLU A 3 27.37 15.81 -8.70
CA GLU A 3 26.99 15.35 -7.35
C GLU A 3 27.28 13.86 -7.14
N ALA A 4 27.00 13.04 -8.16
CA ALA A 4 27.27 11.60 -8.14
C ALA A 4 28.76 11.24 -8.00
N GLU A 5 29.67 12.08 -8.51
CA GLU A 5 31.11 11.88 -8.34
C GLU A 5 31.56 12.22 -6.91
N ILE A 6 30.90 13.19 -6.25
CA ILE A 6 31.19 13.60 -4.87
C ILE A 6 30.63 12.58 -3.86
N GLU A 7 29.48 11.97 -4.17
CA GLU A 7 28.85 10.93 -3.35
C GLU A 7 29.43 9.52 -3.58
N SER A 8 30.46 9.39 -4.43
CA SER A 8 31.17 8.12 -4.64
C SER A 8 32.11 7.81 -3.45
N GLU A 9 32.33 6.52 -3.16
CA GLU A 9 33.21 6.03 -2.08
C GLU A 9 32.80 6.35 -0.63
N MET A 10 31.50 6.57 -0.36
CA MET A 10 31.01 6.74 1.01
C MET A 10 31.08 5.44 1.83
N ARG A 11 31.40 5.58 3.13
CA ARG A 11 31.33 4.49 4.13
C ARG A 11 30.10 4.69 5.03
N LEU A 12 29.24 3.69 5.10
CA LEU A 12 28.13 3.68 6.05
C LEU A 12 28.67 3.67 7.50
N ILE A 13 28.38 4.72 8.27
CA ILE A 13 28.79 4.85 9.68
C ILE A 13 27.66 4.53 10.66
N GLY A 14 26.41 4.58 10.22
CA GLY A 14 25.24 4.31 11.05
C GLY A 14 23.93 4.65 10.34
N VAL A 15 22.82 4.27 10.96
CA VAL A 15 21.46 4.58 10.53
C VAL A 15 20.70 5.13 11.73
N VAL A 16 19.98 6.23 11.53
CA VAL A 16 19.03 6.77 12.52
C VAL A 16 17.63 6.54 11.97
N GLY A 17 16.71 6.08 12.83
CA GLY A 17 15.31 5.90 12.49
C GLY A 17 14.44 6.73 13.43
N GLU A 18 13.55 7.53 12.86
CA GLU A 18 12.49 8.22 13.59
C GLU A 18 11.17 7.52 13.28
N ALA A 19 10.35 7.32 14.31
CA ALA A 19 9.03 6.72 14.17
C ALA A 19 7.97 7.77 14.49
N ASP A 20 7.02 7.96 13.58
CA ASP A 20 5.88 8.82 13.84
C ASP A 20 5.06 8.30 15.02
N LYS A 21 4.73 9.21 15.94
CA LYS A 21 3.93 8.88 17.10
C LYS A 21 2.50 8.58 16.65
N MET A 22 2.07 7.34 16.82
CA MET A 22 0.68 6.95 16.65
C MET A 22 -0.18 7.58 17.75
N GLN A 23 -1.44 7.88 17.43
CA GLN A 23 -2.42 8.23 18.46
C GLN A 23 -2.62 7.05 19.42
N GLU A 24 -3.02 7.35 20.65
CA GLU A 24 -3.30 6.35 21.67
C GLU A 24 -4.37 5.36 21.18
N ASP A 25 -4.22 4.10 21.54
CA ASP A 25 -5.14 3.00 21.25
C ASP A 25 -5.43 2.68 19.77
N VAL A 26 -4.83 3.36 18.78
CA VAL A 26 -5.08 3.07 17.35
C VAL A 26 -4.84 1.59 17.02
N HIS A 27 -3.73 1.02 17.51
CA HIS A 27 -3.44 -0.39 17.28
C HIS A 27 -4.52 -1.29 17.87
N LYS A 28 -4.87 -1.08 19.15
CA LYS A 28 -5.88 -1.87 19.86
C LYS A 28 -7.24 -1.81 19.17
N CYS A 29 -7.70 -0.60 18.85
CA CYS A 29 -8.96 -0.36 18.15
C CYS A 29 -8.98 -1.04 16.77
N THR A 30 -7.88 -0.96 16.01
CA THR A 30 -7.74 -1.66 14.72
C THR A 30 -7.88 -3.17 14.88
N GLN A 31 -7.23 -3.77 15.89
CA GLN A 31 -7.35 -5.20 16.16
C GLN A 31 -8.77 -5.60 16.59
N GLU A 32 -9.44 -4.78 17.40
CA GLU A 32 -10.83 -5.02 17.82
C GLU A 32 -11.80 -5.01 16.62
N PHE A 33 -11.63 -4.08 15.68
CA PHE A 33 -12.41 -4.05 14.44
C PHE A 33 -12.16 -5.29 13.57
N ILE A 34 -10.90 -5.68 13.39
CA ILE A 34 -10.55 -6.88 12.63
C ILE A 34 -11.15 -8.14 13.29
N ALA A 35 -11.03 -8.26 14.62
CA ALA A 35 -11.59 -9.38 15.37
C ALA A 35 -13.13 -9.43 15.32
N ALA A 36 -13.78 -8.27 15.23
CA ALA A 36 -15.22 -8.15 15.02
C ALA A 36 -15.68 -8.44 13.57
N GLY A 37 -14.75 -8.74 12.65
CA GLY A 37 -15.05 -8.99 11.24
C GLY A 37 -15.29 -7.72 10.42
N ILE A 38 -14.93 -6.55 10.95
CA ILE A 38 -15.04 -5.26 10.25
C ILE A 38 -13.82 -5.11 9.33
N LYS A 39 -14.09 -4.83 8.05
CA LYS A 39 -13.03 -4.55 7.07
C LYS A 39 -12.47 -3.15 7.29
N VAL A 40 -11.22 -3.06 7.72
CA VAL A 40 -10.51 -1.78 7.91
C VAL A 40 -9.68 -1.50 6.65
N TRP A 41 -9.65 -0.25 6.21
CA TRP A 41 -8.85 0.23 5.09
C TRP A 41 -8.15 1.53 5.47
N ILE A 42 -6.91 1.71 5.02
CA ILE A 42 -6.20 2.99 5.10
C ILE A 42 -6.20 3.62 3.71
N VAL A 43 -6.67 4.86 3.62
CA VAL A 43 -6.54 5.70 2.43
C VAL A 43 -5.65 6.88 2.80
N THR A 44 -4.50 7.00 2.13
CA THR A 44 -3.54 8.07 2.40
C THR A 44 -2.94 8.59 1.10
N GLY A 45 -2.55 9.85 1.09
CA GLY A 45 -1.79 10.50 0.01
C GLY A 45 -0.28 10.51 0.26
N ASP A 46 0.19 9.85 1.32
CA ASP A 46 1.61 9.76 1.66
C ASP A 46 2.34 8.69 0.83
N LYS A 47 3.67 8.66 0.91
CA LYS A 47 4.54 7.72 0.22
C LYS A 47 4.28 6.28 0.69
N ASP A 48 4.52 5.33 -0.20
CA ASP A 48 4.42 3.89 0.08
C ASP A 48 5.16 3.46 1.35
N SER A 49 6.37 3.98 1.57
CA SER A 49 7.18 3.66 2.74
C SER A 49 6.49 4.05 4.04
N THR A 50 5.88 5.24 4.07
CA THR A 50 5.18 5.77 5.25
C THR A 50 3.86 5.03 5.47
N ALA A 51 3.09 4.81 4.40
CA ALA A 51 1.86 4.03 4.46
C ALA A 51 2.10 2.60 5.00
N LYS A 52 3.21 1.97 4.58
CA LYS A 52 3.62 0.65 5.06
C LYS A 52 4.04 0.67 6.53
N ALA A 53 4.81 1.68 6.95
CA ALA A 53 5.21 1.84 8.34
C ALA A 53 3.99 2.03 9.25
N VAL A 54 3.08 2.94 8.89
CA VAL A 54 1.81 3.17 9.60
C VAL A 54 0.96 1.90 9.63
N GLY A 55 0.86 1.19 8.51
CA GLY A 55 0.08 -0.04 8.42
C GLY A 55 0.58 -1.15 9.35
N PHE A 56 1.90 -1.30 9.51
CA PHE A 56 2.45 -2.21 10.52
C PHE A 56 2.22 -1.70 11.95
N SER A 57 2.37 -0.41 12.18
CA SER A 57 2.20 0.19 13.52
C SER A 57 0.78 0.06 14.04
N CYS A 58 -0.24 0.33 13.20
CA CYS A 58 -1.64 0.16 13.60
C CYS A 58 -2.12 -1.30 13.54
N GLY A 59 -1.33 -2.22 12.96
CA GLY A 59 -1.63 -3.64 12.91
C GLY A 59 -2.66 -4.04 11.84
N ILE A 60 -2.97 -3.18 10.87
CA ILE A 60 -3.72 -3.59 9.68
C ILE A 60 -2.88 -4.51 8.78
N LEU A 61 -1.56 -4.26 8.71
CA LEU A 61 -0.59 -5.12 8.04
C LEU A 61 0.03 -6.10 9.04
N SER A 62 0.14 -7.36 8.65
CA SER A 62 0.83 -8.38 9.44
C SER A 62 2.23 -8.63 8.88
N ARG A 63 3.21 -8.84 9.77
CA ARG A 63 4.57 -9.26 9.38
C ARG A 63 4.62 -10.71 8.86
N GLU A 64 3.59 -11.50 9.15
CA GLU A 64 3.47 -12.89 8.72
C GLU A 64 2.80 -13.02 7.35
N ARG A 65 2.01 -12.01 6.94
CA ARG A 65 1.34 -11.98 5.65
C ARG A 65 2.22 -11.32 4.60
N SER A 66 2.20 -11.87 3.40
CA SER A 66 2.85 -11.22 2.26
C SER A 66 1.99 -10.06 1.76
N ILE A 67 2.64 -8.94 1.46
CA ILE A 67 1.98 -7.75 0.94
C ILE A 67 2.01 -7.79 -0.59
N ILE A 68 0.83 -7.77 -1.21
CA ILE A 68 0.67 -7.66 -2.65
C ILE A 68 0.57 -6.19 -3.02
N LYS A 69 1.58 -5.69 -3.76
CA LYS A 69 1.55 -4.35 -4.33
C LYS A 69 0.84 -4.37 -5.68
N ILE A 70 -0.20 -3.54 -5.80
CA ILE A 70 -1.00 -3.33 -7.00
C ILE A 70 -0.69 -1.92 -7.50
N ASP A 71 0.05 -1.81 -8.60
CA ASP A 71 0.45 -0.53 -9.16
C ASP A 71 0.35 -0.56 -10.69
N TYR A 72 -0.51 0.27 -11.24
CA TYR A 72 -0.73 0.33 -12.68
C TYR A 72 0.50 0.80 -13.43
N ASN A 73 1.35 1.66 -12.85
CA ASN A 73 2.54 2.15 -13.55
C ASN A 73 3.58 1.04 -13.77
N GLN A 74 3.51 -0.05 -13.00
CA GLN A 74 4.39 -1.21 -13.13
C GLN A 74 3.82 -2.27 -14.07
N VAL A 75 2.50 -2.44 -14.09
CA VAL A 75 1.82 -3.46 -14.92
C VAL A 75 1.50 -2.92 -16.30
N ASN A 76 1.00 -1.68 -16.37
CA ASN A 76 0.54 -0.97 -17.57
C ASN A 76 -0.44 -1.77 -18.44
N ASP A 77 -1.19 -2.68 -17.82
CA ASP A 77 -2.18 -3.54 -18.42
C ASP A 77 -3.30 -3.74 -17.40
N LYS A 78 -4.54 -3.43 -17.81
CA LYS A 78 -5.71 -3.48 -16.95
C LYS A 78 -6.13 -4.92 -16.64
N ASP A 79 -6.07 -5.82 -17.60
CA ASP A 79 -6.53 -7.19 -17.42
C ASP A 79 -5.55 -7.94 -16.51
N ALA A 80 -4.24 -7.75 -16.73
CA ALA A 80 -3.22 -8.28 -15.84
C ALA A 80 -3.31 -7.70 -14.41
N LEU A 81 -3.71 -6.43 -14.26
CA LEU A 81 -3.96 -5.82 -12.95
C LEU A 81 -5.14 -6.51 -12.24
N MET A 82 -6.23 -6.76 -12.96
CA MET A 82 -7.42 -7.45 -12.44
C MET A 82 -7.11 -8.89 -12.04
N ASP A 83 -6.38 -9.62 -12.87
CA ASP A 83 -5.94 -10.99 -12.58
C ASP A 83 -5.07 -11.05 -11.33
N LYS A 84 -4.20 -10.06 -11.13
CA LYS A 84 -3.38 -9.95 -9.91
C LYS A 84 -4.23 -9.72 -8.67
N ILE A 85 -5.30 -8.93 -8.76
CA ILE A 85 -6.21 -8.68 -7.63
C ILE A 85 -7.02 -9.94 -7.31
N ILE A 86 -7.64 -10.57 -8.32
CA ILE A 86 -8.53 -11.72 -8.15
C ILE A 86 -7.74 -12.98 -7.77
N GLY A 87 -6.57 -13.18 -8.36
CA GLY A 87 -5.68 -14.31 -8.09
C GLY A 87 -4.98 -14.22 -6.73
N SER A 88 -5.04 -13.06 -6.07
CA SER A 88 -4.51 -12.90 -4.72
C SER A 88 -5.50 -13.46 -3.70
N GLY A 89 -5.10 -14.52 -2.99
CA GLY A 89 -5.90 -15.13 -1.92
C GLY A 89 -6.24 -14.15 -0.78
N THR A 90 -7.14 -14.58 0.11
CA THR A 90 -7.62 -13.77 1.26
C THR A 90 -6.63 -13.70 2.42
N ASP A 91 -5.54 -14.46 2.36
CA ASP A 91 -4.46 -14.50 3.37
C ASP A 91 -3.40 -13.40 3.14
N LYS A 92 -3.70 -12.44 2.26
CA LYS A 92 -2.76 -11.42 1.77
C LYS A 92 -3.17 -10.03 2.23
N ASP A 93 -2.17 -9.21 2.51
CA ASP A 93 -2.35 -7.77 2.68
C ASP A 93 -2.18 -7.09 1.32
N PHE A 94 -2.92 -6.00 1.10
CA PHE A 94 -2.89 -5.27 -0.17
C PHE A 94 -2.37 -3.85 0.02
N MET A 95 -1.48 -3.43 -0.87
CA MET A 95 -1.11 -2.03 -1.05
C MET A 95 -1.44 -1.64 -2.49
N ILE A 96 -2.37 -0.72 -2.67
CA ILE A 96 -2.92 -0.36 -3.97
C ILE A 96 -2.56 1.10 -4.26
N SER A 97 -1.90 1.36 -5.38
CA SER A 97 -1.54 2.71 -5.79
C SER A 97 -2.76 3.49 -6.25
N GLY A 98 -2.70 4.82 -6.14
CA GLY A 98 -3.76 5.70 -6.64
C GLY A 98 -4.01 5.55 -8.15
N THR A 99 -2.98 5.29 -8.94
CA THR A 99 -3.11 5.03 -10.38
C THR A 99 -3.86 3.73 -10.66
N ALA A 100 -3.61 2.67 -9.90
CA ALA A 100 -4.37 1.44 -9.98
C ALA A 100 -5.84 1.67 -9.60
N ILE A 101 -6.12 2.37 -8.49
CA ILE A 101 -7.49 2.71 -8.08
C ILE A 101 -8.22 3.49 -9.18
N GLN A 102 -7.56 4.47 -9.80
CA GLN A 102 -8.13 5.27 -10.88
C GLN A 102 -8.55 4.41 -12.07
N VAL A 103 -7.67 3.52 -12.54
CA VAL A 103 -7.96 2.59 -13.65
C VAL A 103 -9.14 1.68 -13.32
N LEU A 104 -9.20 1.15 -12.10
CA LEU A 104 -10.29 0.30 -11.63
C LEU A 104 -11.63 1.05 -11.62
N ILE A 105 -11.64 2.28 -11.09
CA ILE A 105 -12.83 3.12 -11.03
C ILE A 105 -13.33 3.47 -12.44
N ASP A 106 -12.42 3.85 -13.34
CA ASP A 106 -12.80 4.20 -14.72
C ASP A 106 -13.36 3.00 -15.47
N SER A 107 -12.83 1.82 -15.18
CA SER A 107 -13.35 0.55 -15.70
C SER A 107 -14.77 0.26 -15.22
N ILE A 108 -15.05 0.49 -13.93
CA ILE A 108 -16.41 0.31 -13.37
C ILE A 108 -17.37 1.31 -13.99
N LYS A 109 -16.97 2.58 -14.14
CA LYS A 109 -17.80 3.62 -14.75
C LYS A 109 -18.20 3.27 -16.19
N GLN A 110 -17.29 2.71 -16.98
CA GLN A 110 -17.58 2.24 -18.34
C GLN A 110 -18.62 1.10 -18.35
N MET A 111 -18.54 0.16 -17.41
CA MET A 111 -19.51 -0.93 -17.29
C MET A 111 -20.90 -0.45 -16.85
N THR A 112 -20.97 0.59 -16.01
CA THR A 112 -22.23 1.17 -15.54
C THR A 112 -22.90 2.15 -16.51
N LYS A 113 -22.28 2.42 -17.67
CA LYS A 113 -22.92 3.16 -18.77
C LYS A 113 -23.30 2.21 -19.92
N PRO A 114 -24.33 1.36 -19.77
CA PRO A 114 -24.91 0.68 -20.92
C PRO A 114 -25.76 1.69 -21.70
N GLY A 115 -25.32 2.09 -22.89
CA GLY A 115 -26.18 2.78 -23.87
C GLY A 115 -25.92 4.27 -24.14
N GLN A 116 -24.66 4.69 -24.27
CA GLN A 116 -24.30 5.82 -25.16
C GLN A 116 -23.47 5.32 -26.32
#